data_AF-H1LXH8-F1
#
_entry.id   AF-H1LXH8-F1
#
_cell.length_a   1.000
_cell.length_b   1.000
_cell.length_c   1.000
_cell.angle_alpha   90.00
_cell.angle_beta   90.00
_cell.angle_gamma   90.00
#
_symmetry.space_group_name_H-M   'P 1'
#
loop_
_entity.id
_entity.type
_entity.pdbx_description
1 polymer ?
#
loop_
_entity_poly.entity_id
_entity_poly.type
_entity_poly.pdbx_seq_one_letter_code
_entity_poly.pdbx_strand_id
1 'polypeptide(L)' 'MFSESRGQLSNSKSTFSEKVNDLFGSAIVRDVYEPFEGDLQKFDFAWDEAEVKKMEIMTILMELRIIL' A
#
# COMPACT_ATOMS: atom_id res chain seq x y z
N MET A 1 6.98 -1.05 6.96
CA MET A 1 7.47 -0.20 5.86
C MET A 1 6.36 0.22 4.90
N PHE A 2 5.82 -0.64 4.02
CA PHE A 2 4.78 -0.22 3.06
C PHE A 2 3.37 -0.10 3.70
N SER A 3 2.97 -1.09 4.49
CA SER A 3 1.70 -1.11 5.22
C SER A 3 1.55 0.08 6.20
N GLU A 4 2.64 0.48 6.85
CA GLU A 4 2.67 1.65 7.74
C GLU A 4 2.47 2.96 6.97
N SER A 5 3.15 3.14 5.83
CA SER A 5 2.98 4.32 4.97
C SER A 5 1.55 4.43 4.43
N ARG A 6 0.94 3.30 4.06
CA ARG A 6 -0.48 3.25 3.67
C ARG A 6 -1.40 3.69 4.81
N GLY A 7 -1.16 3.18 6.02
CA GLY A 7 -1.90 3.57 7.22
C GLY A 7 -1.79 5.06 7.53
N GLN A 8 -0.59 5.64 7.40
CA GLN A 8 -0.37 7.07 7.60
C GLN A 8 -1.14 7.93 6.58
N LEU A 9 -1.20 7.52 5.32
CA LEU A 9 -1.95 8.26 4.31
C LEU A 9 -3.46 8.24 4.58
N SER A 10 -4.02 7.09 4.94
CA SER A 10 -5.44 6.96 5.29
C SER A 10 -5.79 7.86 6.48
N ASN A 11 -4.93 7.84 7.52
CA ASN A 11 -5.09 8.73 8.68
C ASN A 11 -4.97 10.22 8.30
N SER A 12 -4.08 10.56 7.37
CA SER A 12 -3.94 11.92 6.84
C SER A 12 -5.20 12.39 6.12
N LYS A 13 -5.78 11.55 5.24
CA LYS A 13 -7.05 11.84 4.53
C LYS A 13 -8.20 12.08 5.50
N SER A 14 -8.34 11.20 6.50
CA SER A 14 -9.37 11.33 7.54
C SER A 14 -9.22 12.63 8.30
N THR A 15 -7.99 12.92 8.78
CA THR A 15 -7.68 14.14 9.53
C THR A 15 -7.92 15.40 8.69
N PHE A 16 -7.56 15.38 7.41
CA PHE A 16 -7.79 16.48 6.50
C PHE A 16 -9.28 16.73 6.28
N SER A 17 -10.05 15.68 6.01
CA SER A 17 -11.50 15.76 5.76
C SER A 17 -12.28 16.25 6.99
N GLU A 18 -11.84 15.86 8.19
CA GLU A 18 -12.40 16.38 9.45
C GLU A 18 -12.15 17.88 9.65
N LYS A 19 -10.97 18.37 9.24
CA LYS A 19 -10.56 19.76 9.44
C LYS A 19 -11.01 20.70 8.32
N VAL A 20 -11.19 20.18 7.11
CA VAL A 20 -11.52 20.95 5.90
C VAL A 20 -12.68 20.28 5.18
N ASN A 21 -13.89 20.69 5.53
CA ASN A 21 -15.14 20.16 4.97
C ASN A 21 -15.91 21.21 4.16
N ASP A 22 -15.20 21.89 3.27
CA ASP A 22 -15.78 22.80 2.29
C ASP A 22 -15.63 22.24 0.87
N LEU A 23 -16.09 23.00 -0.12
CA LEU A 23 -15.98 22.62 -1.53
C LEU A 23 -14.53 22.46 -1.98
N PHE A 24 -13.59 23.20 -1.40
CA PHE A 24 -12.16 23.11 -1.70
C PHE A 24 -11.56 21.83 -1.11
N GLY A 25 -11.83 21.53 0.16
CA GLY A 25 -11.43 20.28 0.81
C GLY A 25 -11.96 19.06 0.08
N SER A 26 -13.23 19.10 -0.35
CA SER A 26 -13.83 18.04 -1.16
C SER A 26 -13.11 17.83 -2.49
N ALA A 27 -12.67 18.92 -3.15
CA ALA A 27 -11.88 18.83 -4.37
C ALA A 27 -10.48 18.21 -4.11
N ILE A 28 -9.81 18.58 -3.01
CA ILE A 28 -8.53 17.96 -2.64
C ILE A 28 -8.68 16.46 -2.34
N VAL A 29 -9.75 16.06 -1.65
CA VAL A 29 -10.02 14.64 -1.39
C VAL A 29 -10.19 13.88 -2.70
N ARG A 30 -11.03 14.38 -3.60
CA ARG A 30 -11.34 13.73 -4.87
C ARG A 30 -10.19 13.75 -5.87
N ASP A 31 -9.48 14.87 -5.97
CA ASP A 31 -8.51 15.09 -7.05
C ASP A 31 -7.08 14.72 -6.64
N VAL A 32 -6.81 14.56 -5.33
CA VAL A 32 -5.47 14.18 -4.81
C VAL A 32 -5.52 12.87 -4.03
N TYR A 33 -6.33 12.79 -2.97
CA TYR A 33 -6.31 11.61 -2.08
C TYR A 33 -6.85 10.35 -2.76
N GLU A 34 -7.98 10.43 -3.46
CA GLU A 34 -8.59 9.26 -4.12
C GLU A 34 -7.70 8.64 -5.22
N PRO A 35 -7.10 9.41 -6.16
CA PRO A 35 -6.16 8.86 -7.13
C PRO A 35 -4.96 8.20 -6.46
N PHE A 36 -4.42 8.83 -5.42
CA PHE A 36 -3.25 8.31 -4.70
C PHE A 36 -3.56 7.02 -3.94
N GLU A 37 -4.76 6.88 -3.36
CA GLU A 37 -5.26 5.62 -2.79
C GLU A 37 -5.38 4.53 -3.86
N GLY A 38 -5.91 4.86 -5.03
CA GLY A 38 -6.03 3.92 -6.15
C GLY A 38 -4.67 3.41 -6.64
N ASP A 39 -3.66 4.28 -6.72
CA ASP A 39 -2.31 3.87 -7.10
C ASP A 39 -1.64 3.04 -6.00
N LEU A 40 -1.86 3.37 -4.72
CA LEU A 40 -1.39 2.56 -3.61
C LEU A 40 -1.98 1.15 -3.60
N GLN A 41 -3.26 0.98 -3.96
CA GLN A 41 -3.86 -0.35 -4.08
C GLN A 41 -3.18 -1.21 -5.15
N LYS A 42 -2.75 -0.60 -6.27
CA LYS A 42 -1.97 -1.32 -7.30
C LYS A 42 -0.60 -1.74 -6.76
N PHE A 43 0.03 -0.88 -5.97
CA PHE A 43 1.29 -1.20 -5.31
C PHE A 43 1.14 -2.28 -4.23
N ASP A 44 0.03 -2.30 -3.47
CA ASP A 44 -0.32 -3.40 -2.53
C ASP A 44 -0.34 -4.74 -3.27
N PHE A 45 -1.01 -4.82 -4.42
CA PHE A 45 -1.08 -6.05 -5.20
C PHE A 45 0.31 -6.53 -5.67
N ALA A 46 1.12 -5.62 -6.22
CA ALA A 46 2.47 -5.95 -6.68
C ALA A 46 3.39 -6.35 -5.53
N TRP A 47 3.22 -5.75 -4.34
CA TRP A 47 3.96 -6.09 -3.14
C TRP A 47 3.61 -7.49 -2.63
N ASP A 48 2.32 -7.82 -2.58
CA ASP A 48 1.86 -9.15 -2.17
C ASP A 48 2.38 -10.23 -3.11
N GLU A 49 2.36 -9.99 -4.43
CA GLU A 49 2.94 -10.90 -5.42
C GLU A 49 4.46 -11.11 -5.19
N ALA A 50 5.18 -10.03 -4.89
CA ALA A 50 6.62 -10.10 -4.60
C ALA A 50 6.92 -10.90 -3.32
N GLU A 51 6.13 -10.75 -2.26
CA GLU A 51 6.29 -11.55 -1.04
C GLU A 51 5.99 -13.04 -1.26
N VAL A 52 4.99 -13.37 -2.09
CA VAL A 52 4.73 -14.77 -2.50
C VAL A 52 5.94 -15.34 -3.24
N LYS A 53 6.47 -14.62 -4.23
CA LYS A 53 7.65 -15.05 -5.01
C LYS A 53 8.88 -15.24 -4.13
N LYS A 54 9.08 -14.35 -3.15
CA LYS A 54 10.14 -14.47 -2.16
C LYS A 54 10.00 -15.73 -1.31
N MET A 55 8.78 -16.08 -0.88
CA MET A 55 8.52 -17.33 -0.16
C MET A 55 8.80 -18.56 -1.02
N GLU A 56 8.38 -18.57 -2.29
CA GLU A 56 8.69 -19.66 -3.24
C GLU A 56 10.21 -19.87 -3.38
N ILE A 57 10.97 -18.78 -3.57
CA ILE A 57 12.43 -18.83 -3.67
C ILE A 57 13.05 -19.37 -2.38
N MET A 58 12.58 -18.92 -1.20
CA MET A 58 13.08 -19.42 0.08
C MET A 58 12.83 -20.92 0.25
N THR A 59 11.66 -21.42 -0.14
CA THR A 59 11.33 -22.86 -0.09
C THR A 59 12.27 -23.67 -0.99
N ILE A 60 12.46 -23.24 -2.25
CA ILE A 60 13.37 -23.92 -3.18
C ILE A 60 14.81 -23.92 -2.63
N LEU A 61 15.26 -22.80 -2.06
CA LEU A 61 16.58 -22.72 -1.43
C LEU A 61 16.73 -23.68 -0.24
N MET A 62 15.68 -23.89 0.55
CA MET A 62 15.68 -24.87 1.63
C MET A 62 15.77 -26.30 1.10
N GLU A 63 15.00 -26.64 0.06
CA GLU A 63 15.05 -27.95 -0.58
C GLU A 63 16.42 -28.26 -1.17
N LEU A 64 17.04 -27.29 -1.87
CA LEU A 64 18.39 -27.44 -2.44
C LEU A 64 19.45 -27.69 -1.36
N ARG A 65 19.33 -27.06 -0.20
CA ARG A 65 20.24 -27.28 0.95
C ARG A 65 20.12 -28.67 1.58
N ILE A 66 19.01 -29.37 1.37
CA ILE A 66 18.83 -30.74 1.87
C ILE A 66 19.53 -31.74 0.93
N ILE A 67 19.63 -31.41 -0.36
CA ILE A 67 20.20 -32.29 -1.40
C ILE A 67 21.72 -32.17 -1.49
N LEU A 68 22.27 -30.97 -1.22
CA LEU A 68 23.72 -30.69 -1.17
C LEU A 68 24.35 -31.12 0.17
#